data_AF-A0A660NYL0-F1
#
_entry.id   AF-A0A660NYL0-F1
#
_cell.length_a   1.000
_cell.length_b   1.000
_cell.length_c   1.000
_cell.angle_alpha   90.00
_cell.angle_beta   90.00
_cell.angle_gamma   90.00
#
_symmetry.space_group_name_H-M   'P 1'
#
loop_
_entity.id
_entity.type
_entity.pdbx_description
1 polymer ?
#
loop_
_entity_poly.entity_id
_entity_poly.type
_entity_poly.pdbx_seq_one_letter_code
_entity_poly.pdbx_strand_id
1 'polypeptide(L)'
;IWQGITSVRNVRNMPLFVFYSLAIWGCYFLHFYLTFFCFPQTASLGATCALVCFVVGSIAVIVPTPNGAGPWHFAVKTMLIIYGVADVRALYFVLIVHTLQTLLVILLGVYAWIALAFTPKRRMRMSGIH
;
A
#
# COMPACT_ATOMS: atom_id res chain seq x y z
N ILE A 1 16.55 12.53 -9.15
CA ILE A 1 16.25 12.98 -7.78
C ILE A 1 15.70 14.42 -7.78
N TRP A 2 16.43 15.41 -8.31
CA TRP A 2 15.99 16.82 -8.37
C TRP A 2 14.62 17.07 -9.02
N GLN A 3 14.30 16.39 -10.14
CA GLN A 3 13.00 16.48 -10.83
C GLN A 3 11.80 16.03 -9.97
N GLY A 4 12.00 15.06 -9.07
CA GLY A 4 10.93 14.58 -8.17
C GLY A 4 10.63 15.58 -7.05
N ILE A 5 11.67 16.22 -6.53
CA ILE A 5 11.55 17.23 -5.47
C ILE A 5 10.93 18.53 -6.03
N THR A 6 11.29 18.95 -7.24
CA THR A 6 10.66 20.11 -7.90
C THR A 6 9.25 19.85 -8.39
N SER A 7 8.84 18.60 -8.62
CA SER A 7 7.45 18.25 -8.97
C SER A 7 6.47 18.62 -7.85
N VAL A 8 6.85 18.42 -6.58
CA VAL A 8 6.03 18.77 -5.42
C VAL A 8 5.85 20.29 -5.26
N ARG A 9 6.79 21.09 -5.79
CA ARG A 9 6.75 22.57 -5.71
C ARG A 9 5.70 23.20 -6.63
N ASN A 10 5.25 22.49 -7.67
CA ASN A 10 4.23 22.97 -8.62
C ASN A 10 2.80 22.54 -8.26
N VAL A 11 2.60 21.97 -7.07
CA VAL A 11 1.28 21.49 -6.63
C VAL A 11 0.42 22.70 -6.27
N ARG A 12 -0.55 23.00 -7.14
CA ARG A 12 -1.43 24.18 -7.09
C ARG A 12 -2.16 24.35 -5.74
N ASN A 13 -2.42 23.26 -5.01
CA ASN A 13 -3.11 23.23 -3.71
C ASN A 13 -2.39 22.32 -2.69
N MET A 14 -1.37 22.86 -2.01
CA MET A 14 -0.58 22.14 -1.01
C MET A 14 -1.39 21.50 0.15
N PRO A 15 -2.43 22.15 0.73
CA PRO A 15 -3.21 21.54 1.81
C PRO A 15 -3.98 20.29 1.36
N LEU A 16 -4.54 20.36 0.15
CA LEU A 16 -5.30 19.26 -0.44
C LEU A 16 -4.41 18.06 -0.74
N PHE A 17 -3.18 18.32 -1.20
CA PHE A 17 -2.16 17.29 -1.39
C PHE A 17 -1.78 16.58 -0.09
N VAL A 18 -1.53 17.33 0.98
CA VAL A 18 -1.21 16.75 2.30
C VAL A 18 -2.39 15.93 2.82
N PHE A 19 -3.62 16.44 2.70
CA PHE A 19 -4.83 15.71 3.09
C PHE A 19 -4.95 14.37 2.37
N TYR A 20 -4.86 14.35 1.04
CA TYR A 20 -4.92 13.10 0.27
C TYR A 20 -3.76 12.16 0.60
N SER A 21 -2.56 12.69 0.82
CA SER A 21 -1.41 11.88 1.21
C SER A 21 -1.65 11.18 2.55
N LEU A 22 -2.08 11.93 3.57
CA LEU A 22 -2.42 11.36 4.88
C LEU A 22 -3.59 10.39 4.80
N ALA A 23 -4.60 10.68 3.99
CA ALA A 23 -5.74 9.79 3.77
C ALA A 23 -5.30 8.45 3.14
N ILE A 24 -4.40 8.48 2.16
CA ILE A 24 -3.86 7.26 1.54
C ILE A 24 -3.08 6.43 2.57
N TRP A 25 -2.20 7.07 3.34
CA TRP A 25 -1.45 6.41 4.41
C TRP A 25 -2.39 5.82 5.48
N GLY A 26 -3.43 6.57 5.86
CA GLY A 26 -4.47 6.11 6.77
C GLY A 26 -5.22 4.89 6.23
N CYS A 27 -5.58 4.88 4.95
CA CYS A 27 -6.21 3.73 4.30
C CYS A 27 -5.29 2.50 4.26
N TYR A 28 -3.98 2.68 4.01
CA TYR A 28 -3.02 1.58 4.05
C TYR A 28 -2.86 1.02 5.46
N PHE A 29 -2.74 1.88 6.46
CA PHE A 29 -2.72 1.45 7.85
C PHE A 29 -4.02 0.72 8.22
N LEU A 30 -5.18 1.27 7.83
CA LEU A 30 -6.48 0.67 8.13
C LEU A 30 -6.64 -0.70 7.47
N HIS A 31 -6.25 -0.86 6.20
CA HIS A 31 -6.21 -2.17 5.54
C HIS A 31 -5.40 -3.17 6.36
N PHE A 32 -4.16 -2.80 6.73
CA PHE A 32 -3.28 -3.66 7.50
C PHE A 32 -3.84 -3.96 8.90
N TYR A 33 -4.37 -2.97 9.60
CA TYR A 33 -4.98 -3.15 10.92
C TYR A 33 -6.23 -4.04 10.87
N LEU A 34 -7.07 -3.90 9.85
CA LEU A 34 -8.25 -4.76 9.66
C LEU A 34 -7.86 -6.24 9.52
N THR A 35 -6.73 -6.53 8.87
CA THR A 35 -6.26 -7.92 8.73
C THR A 35 -5.88 -8.57 10.05
N PHE A 36 -5.55 -7.80 11.11
CA PHE A 36 -5.29 -8.34 12.44
C PHE A 36 -6.55 -8.98 13.05
N PHE A 37 -7.74 -8.48 12.70
CA PHE A 37 -9.00 -9.06 13.19
C PHE A 37 -9.38 -10.36 12.48
N CYS A 38 -8.77 -10.64 11.32
CA CYS A 38 -9.03 -11.88 10.58
C CYS A 38 -8.36 -13.11 11.24
N PHE A 39 -7.40 -12.91 12.15
CA PHE A 39 -6.69 -14.00 12.81
C PHE A 39 -6.77 -13.86 14.33
N PRO A 40 -7.16 -14.91 15.07
CA PRO A 40 -7.33 -14.83 16.52
C PRO A 40 -6.01 -14.53 17.26
N GLN A 41 -4.87 -14.86 16.66
CA GLN A 41 -3.55 -14.63 17.27
C GLN A 41 -3.03 -13.21 17.12
N THR A 42 -3.56 -12.44 16.15
CA THR A 42 -3.17 -11.03 15.96
C THR A 42 -4.25 -10.07 16.44
N ALA A 43 -5.50 -10.52 16.62
CA ALA A 43 -6.60 -9.70 17.11
C ALA A 43 -6.37 -9.11 18.52
N SER A 44 -5.61 -9.80 19.39
CA SER A 44 -5.32 -9.35 20.76
C SER A 44 -4.12 -8.39 20.87
N LEU A 45 -3.34 -8.20 19.79
CA LEU A 45 -2.11 -7.39 19.80
C LEU A 45 -2.37 -5.88 19.80
N GLY A 46 -3.59 -5.46 19.44
CA GLY A 46 -4.02 -4.07 19.45
C GLY A 46 -3.43 -3.19 18.32
N ALA A 47 -3.89 -1.94 18.26
CA ALA A 47 -3.54 -1.00 17.19
C ALA A 47 -2.06 -0.57 17.21
N THR A 48 -1.44 -0.52 18.40
CA THR A 48 -0.03 -0.12 18.55
C THR A 48 0.92 -1.11 17.87
N CYS A 49 0.69 -2.42 18.06
CA CYS A 49 1.46 -3.45 17.37
C CYS A 49 1.32 -3.34 15.85
N ALA A 50 0.09 -3.19 15.36
CA ALA A 50 -0.18 -3.00 13.93
C ALA A 50 0.55 -1.76 13.36
N LEU A 51 0.59 -0.65 14.11
CA LEU A 51 1.26 0.58 13.69
C LEU A 51 2.77 0.40 13.60
N VAL A 52 3.39 -0.25 14.59
CA VAL A 52 4.83 -0.54 14.58
C VAL A 52 5.20 -1.47 13.42
N CYS A 53 4.45 -2.56 13.25
CA CYS A 53 4.60 -3.48 12.11
C CYS A 53 4.49 -2.73 10.76
N PHE A 54 3.52 -1.82 10.64
CA PHE A 54 3.28 -1.04 9.43
C PHE A 54 4.43 -0.07 9.13
N VAL A 55 4.93 0.67 10.13
CA VAL A 55 6.05 1.61 9.97
C VAL A 55 7.33 0.87 9.59
N VAL A 56 7.66 -0.20 10.30
CA VAL A 56 8.85 -1.01 10.04
C VAL A 56 8.75 -1.69 8.67
N GLY A 57 7.59 -2.23 8.32
CA GLY A 57 7.32 -2.80 7.00
C GLY A 57 7.48 -1.76 5.88
N SER A 58 6.97 -0.55 6.08
CA SER A 58 7.08 0.55 5.11
C SER A 58 8.53 0.97 4.86
N ILE A 59 9.35 1.01 5.91
CA ILE A 59 10.79 1.28 5.79
C ILE A 59 11.50 0.12 5.08
N ALA A 60 11.12 -1.13 5.36
CA ALA A 60 11.73 -2.30 4.73
C ALA A 60 11.56 -2.32 3.21
N VAL A 61 10.43 -1.82 2.68
CA VAL A 61 10.17 -1.71 1.23
C VAL A 61 11.14 -0.77 0.51
N ILE A 62 11.84 0.12 1.24
CA ILE A 62 12.87 1.02 0.66
C ILE A 62 14.08 0.21 0.14
N VAL A 63 14.32 -0.98 0.69
CA VAL A 63 15.44 -1.85 0.28
C VAL A 63 15.18 -2.36 -1.15
N PRO A 64 16.16 -2.23 -2.08
CA PRO A 64 15.98 -2.49 -3.51
C PRO A 64 15.88 -4.00 -3.78
N THR A 65 14.69 -4.54 -3.58
CA THR A 65 14.30 -5.92 -3.94
C THR A 65 13.08 -5.87 -4.85
N PRO A 66 12.83 -6.90 -5.67
CA PRO A 66 11.64 -6.93 -6.52
C PRO A 66 10.38 -6.66 -5.68
N ASN A 67 9.70 -5.54 -5.97
CA ASN A 67 8.51 -5.07 -5.27
C ASN A 67 8.66 -4.82 -3.74
N GLY A 68 9.88 -4.75 -3.21
CA GLY A 68 10.11 -4.62 -1.76
C GLY A 68 9.59 -5.80 -0.92
N ALA A 69 9.19 -6.91 -1.56
CA ALA A 69 8.43 -7.97 -0.91
C ALA A 69 9.26 -8.71 0.15
N GLY A 70 10.48 -9.15 -0.17
CA GLY A 70 11.33 -9.92 0.74
C GLY A 70 11.60 -9.19 2.08
N PRO A 71 12.14 -7.95 2.05
CA PRO A 71 12.34 -7.13 3.23
C PRO A 71 11.06 -6.87 4.02
N TRP A 72 9.94 -6.59 3.35
CA TRP A 72 8.65 -6.41 4.00
C TRP A 72 8.18 -7.67 4.73
N HIS A 73 8.26 -8.83 4.05
CA HIS A 73 7.89 -10.12 4.63
C HIS A 73 8.71 -10.41 5.88
N PHE A 74 10.02 -10.18 5.81
CA PHE A 74 10.93 -10.38 6.93
C PHE A 74 10.63 -9.41 8.09
N ALA A 75 10.45 -8.12 7.80
CA ALA A 75 10.19 -7.08 8.79
C ALA A 75 8.90 -7.32 9.57
N VAL A 76 7.79 -7.56 8.88
CA VAL A 76 6.49 -7.76 9.52
C VAL A 76 6.46 -9.09 10.30
N LYS A 77 7.03 -10.16 9.73
CA LYS A 77 7.14 -11.45 10.43
C LYS A 77 7.92 -11.31 11.74
N THR A 78 9.06 -10.63 11.69
CA THR A 78 9.92 -10.41 12.86
C THR A 78 9.20 -9.61 13.94
N MET A 79 8.49 -8.55 13.57
CA MET A 79 7.72 -7.76 14.53
C MET A 79 6.62 -8.61 15.19
N LEU A 80 5.85 -9.37 14.43
CA LEU A 80 4.83 -10.25 15.00
C LEU A 80 5.41 -11.29 15.97
N ILE A 81 6.59 -11.84 15.68
CA ILE A 81 7.28 -12.78 16.58
C ILE A 81 7.71 -12.10 17.88
N ILE A 82 8.27 -10.88 17.81
CA ILE A 82 8.64 -10.09 18.99
C ILE A 82 7.42 -9.81 19.88
N TYR A 83 6.26 -9.59 19.25
CA TYR A 83 4.99 -9.41 19.94
C TYR A 83 4.33 -10.72 20.42
N GLY A 84 5.00 -11.88 20.28
CA GLY A 84 4.56 -13.16 20.84
C GLY A 84 3.78 -14.07 19.89
N VAL A 85 3.68 -13.74 18.59
CA VAL A 85 3.06 -14.61 17.59
C VAL A 85 4.05 -15.71 17.17
N ALA A 86 3.61 -16.96 17.23
CA ALA A 86 4.45 -18.09 16.77
C ALA A 86 4.91 -17.92 15.31
N ASP A 87 6.16 -18.28 15.01
CA ASP A 87 6.82 -18.07 13.71
C ASP A 87 5.97 -18.52 12.50
N VAL A 88 5.42 -19.74 12.58
CA VAL A 88 4.57 -20.34 11.54
C VAL A 88 3.30 -19.51 11.31
N ARG A 89 2.70 -18.98 12.38
CA ARG A 89 1.48 -18.17 12.29
C ARG A 89 1.75 -16.77 11.76
N ALA A 90 2.86 -16.17 12.17
CA ALA A 90 3.33 -14.90 11.62
C ALA A 90 3.61 -15.04 10.11
N LEU A 91 4.22 -16.15 9.69
CA LEU A 91 4.46 -16.44 8.27
C LEU A 91 3.15 -16.55 7.48
N TYR A 92 2.15 -17.29 7.97
CA TYR A 92 0.85 -17.36 7.30
C TYR A 92 0.16 -16.01 7.19
N PHE A 93 0.17 -15.23 8.28
CA PHE A 93 -0.40 -13.88 8.29
C PHE A 93 0.20 -13.02 7.17
N VAL A 94 1.53 -12.90 7.16
CA VAL A 94 2.24 -12.03 6.22
C VAL A 94 2.03 -12.49 4.78
N LEU A 95 2.04 -13.80 4.51
CA LEU A 95 1.79 -14.35 3.17
C LEU A 95 0.36 -14.11 2.69
N ILE A 96 -0.64 -14.38 3.54
CA ILE A 96 -2.05 -14.24 3.16
C ILE A 96 -2.37 -12.77 2.90
N VAL A 97 -1.97 -11.87 3.80
CA VAL A 97 -2.21 -10.42 3.64
C VAL A 97 -1.60 -9.90 2.34
N HIS A 98 -0.33 -10.23 2.09
CA HIS A 98 0.35 -9.81 0.86
C HIS A 98 -0.30 -10.41 -0.40
N THR A 99 -0.66 -11.69 -0.37
CA THR A 99 -1.27 -12.37 -1.52
C THR A 99 -2.65 -11.81 -1.83
N LEU A 100 -3.49 -11.60 -0.82
CA LEU A 100 -4.82 -11.00 -1.01
C LEU A 100 -4.72 -9.56 -1.52
N GLN A 101 -3.80 -8.77 -0.98
CA GLN A 101 -3.55 -7.41 -1.47
C GLN A 101 -3.08 -7.43 -2.93
N THR A 102 -2.13 -8.30 -3.27
CA THR A 102 -1.60 -8.41 -4.63
C THR A 102 -2.68 -8.88 -5.61
N LEU A 103 -3.48 -9.86 -5.22
CA LEU A 103 -4.61 -10.35 -6.01
C LEU A 103 -5.62 -9.23 -6.27
N LEU A 104 -5.99 -8.46 -5.23
CA LEU A 104 -6.90 -7.34 -5.35
C LEU A 104 -6.37 -6.29 -6.34
N VAL A 105 -5.08 -5.93 -6.23
CA VAL A 105 -4.44 -4.97 -7.14
C VAL A 105 -4.44 -5.48 -8.58
N ILE A 106 -4.17 -6.76 -8.81
CA ILE A 106 -4.22 -7.39 -10.14
C ILE A 106 -5.65 -7.31 -10.70
N LEU A 107 -6.66 -7.68 -9.91
CA LEU A 107 -8.06 -7.64 -10.35
C LEU A 107 -8.52 -6.22 -10.69
N LEU A 108 -8.19 -5.24 -9.86
CA LEU A 108 -8.48 -3.83 -10.13
C LEU A 108 -7.73 -3.32 -11.37
N GLY A 109 -6.49 -3.76 -11.59
CA GLY A 109 -5.71 -3.44 -12.79
C GLY A 109 -6.36 -3.99 -14.06
N VAL A 110 -6.80 -5.25 -14.05
CA VAL A 110 -7.53 -5.87 -15.16
C VAL A 110 -8.85 -5.14 -15.41
N TYR A 111 -9.60 -4.84 -14.35
CA TYR A 111 -10.85 -4.08 -14.45
C TYR A 111 -10.62 -2.69 -15.06
N ALA A 112 -9.62 -1.95 -14.59
CA ALA A 112 -9.29 -0.62 -15.12
C ALA A 112 -8.86 -0.68 -16.59
N TRP A 113 -8.10 -1.71 -16.98
CA TRP A 113 -7.70 -1.93 -18.37
C TRP A 113 -8.90 -2.19 -19.29
N ILE A 114 -9.83 -3.06 -18.86
CA ILE A 114 -11.08 -3.32 -19.56
C ILE A 114 -11.90 -2.03 -19.67
N ALA A 115 -12.12 -1.34 -18.55
CA ALA A 115 -12.89 -0.09 -18.52
C ALA A 115 -12.29 0.98 -19.46
N LEU A 116 -10.96 1.10 -19.49
CA LEU A 116 -10.28 2.03 -20.38
C LEU A 116 -10.41 1.61 -21.85
N ALA A 117 -10.31 0.31 -22.17
CA ALA A 117 -10.48 -0.20 -23.52
C ALA A 117 -11.89 0.07 -24.08
N PHE A 118 -12.90 0.06 -23.22
CA PHE A 118 -14.30 0.36 -23.57
C PHE A 118 -14.66 1.85 -23.45
N THR A 119 -13.77 2.70 -22.93
CA THR A 119 -14.02 4.15 -22.87
C THR A 119 -13.81 4.76 -24.26
N PRO A 120 -14.85 5.33 -24.89
CA PRO A 120 -14.70 5.91 -26.22
C PRO A 120 -13.67 7.05 -26.18
N LYS A 121 -12.69 7.00 -27.10
CA LYS A 121 -11.70 8.08 -27.25
C LYS A 121 -12.44 9.38 -27.51
N ARG A 122 -12.46 10.28 -26.52
CA ARG A 122 -12.93 11.64 -26.72
C ARG A 122 -11.99 12.28 -27.74
N ARG A 123 -12.45 12.46 -28.97
CA ARG A 123 -11.70 13.16 -30.03
C ARG A 123 -11.41 14.55 -29.48
N MET A 124 -10.18 14.79 -29.03
CA MET A 124 -9.73 16.14 -28.74
C MET A 124 -9.80 16.89 -30.05
N ARG A 125 -10.88 17.67 -30.21
CA ARG A 125 -11.07 18.59 -31.31
C ARG A 125 -10.00 19.65 -31.12
N MET A 126 -8.85 19.48 -31.78
CA MET A 126 -7.92 20.57 -32.03
C MET A 126 -8.72 21.61 -32.80
N SER A 127 -9.22 22.61 -32.07
CA SER A 127 -9.80 23.79 -32.68
C SER A 127 -8.68 24.45 -33.47
N GLY A 128 -8.86 24.57 -34.78
CA GLY A 128 -7.91 25.18 -35.69
C GLY A 128 -7.50 26.55 -35.18
N ILE A 129 -6.19 26.77 -35.17
CA ILE A 129 -5.62 28.11 -35.17
C ILE A 129 -5.35 28.37 -36.66
N HIS A 130 -6.26 29.10 -37.28
CA HIS A 130 -5.98 29.90 -38.48
C HIS A 130 -5.33 31.22 -38.04
#